data_AF-A0A414QKK8-F1
#
_entry.id   AF-A0A414QKK8-F1
#
_cell.length_a   1.000
_cell.length_b   1.000
_cell.length_c   1.000
_cell.angle_alpha   90.00
_cell.angle_beta   90.00
_cell.angle_gamma   90.00
#
_symmetry.space_group_name_H-M   'P 1'
#
loop_
_entity.id
_entity.type
_entity.pdbx_description
1 polymer ?
#
loop_
_entity_poly.entity_id
_entity_poly.type
_entity_poly.pdbx_seq_one_letter_code
_entity_poly.pdbx_strand_id
1 'polypeptide(L)'
;MKKRWSILSAVLCVALLTGGCGTGSKNDAGTGKEQTFSHETREENEHQSNLDVLQPSAYGNVQGLNLEKGSSISIIGRGSSSAYWKAVQEGAKQAVADINTNLGYKGNDKVKLVYSAPETENDVDDQVNILDEELARYPVAVGIAAVDSGACEVQFDLAAENGIPIVAFDSGTDYQNIVSMIDTDNTTAAATAASKLCNSIGESGQILVIAHDSKSTSSEEREQGFVQEVEKNDPNVTVAEIWHLDDLDAISKEINADSSEKNSQETADNVQKAEEENADSRDTQTAQQDAIKYLLEKYPDVKGIFATNETVADLVVNVLDSMDKTTGEDRIKVVSFDGGEDQMKLLEDGKIDGLIVQNPYGIGYATVVACARAVLGQGNEAMVSTGYTWVTKDNMNKDSIKKMLY
;
A
#
# COMPACT_ATOMS: atom_id res chain seq x y z
N MET A 1 -4.73 -65.26 -20.66
CA MET A 1 -4.69 -65.79 -22.05
C MET A 1 -5.50 -64.85 -22.93
N LYS A 2 -5.11 -64.32 -24.10
CA LYS A 2 -3.86 -64.19 -24.91
C LYS A 2 -3.94 -62.77 -25.58
N LYS A 3 -2.88 -61.98 -25.82
CA LYS A 3 -1.95 -61.96 -27.00
C LYS A 3 -2.65 -62.23 -28.34
N ARG A 4 -2.50 -61.50 -29.47
CA ARG A 4 -1.53 -60.55 -30.12
C ARG A 4 -2.35 -59.52 -30.97
N TRP A 5 -1.90 -58.52 -31.76
CA TRP A 5 -0.67 -57.76 -32.15
C TRP A 5 -1.19 -56.44 -32.85
N SER A 6 -0.50 -55.31 -33.15
CA SER A 6 0.91 -54.85 -33.19
C SER A 6 1.71 -55.00 -34.51
N ILE A 7 1.58 -54.05 -35.45
CA ILE A 7 2.46 -53.65 -36.60
C ILE A 7 2.04 -52.19 -36.96
N LEU A 8 2.82 -51.11 -37.01
CA LEU A 8 4.26 -50.79 -37.14
C LEU A 8 4.80 -50.65 -38.57
N SER A 9 4.99 -49.39 -39.01
CA SER A 9 5.80 -48.99 -40.16
C SER A 9 6.45 -47.64 -39.90
N ALA A 10 7.77 -47.62 -39.80
CA ALA A 10 8.60 -46.41 -39.84
C ALA A 10 9.71 -46.63 -40.88
N VAL A 11 9.99 -45.63 -41.71
CA VAL A 11 11.03 -45.69 -42.74
C VAL A 11 11.83 -44.38 -42.72
N LEU A 12 13.16 -44.50 -42.79
CA LEU A 12 14.11 -43.42 -42.62
C LEU A 12 15.22 -43.54 -43.70
N CYS A 13 15.28 -42.59 -44.62
CA CYS A 13 16.41 -42.31 -45.51
C CYS A 13 16.56 -40.78 -45.57
N VAL A 14 17.58 -40.15 -44.97
CA VAL A 14 19.02 -40.16 -45.30
C VAL A 14 19.33 -39.38 -46.58
N ALA A 15 20.24 -38.42 -46.45
CA ALA A 15 20.44 -37.28 -47.35
C ALA A 15 21.31 -37.55 -48.59
N LEU A 16 21.30 -36.59 -49.52
CA LEU A 16 22.41 -36.33 -50.45
C LEU A 16 22.75 -34.84 -50.45
N LEU A 17 24.05 -34.53 -50.46
CA LEU A 17 24.61 -33.19 -50.55
C LEU A 17 25.46 -33.05 -51.82
N THR A 18 25.10 -32.09 -52.67
CA THR A 18 25.97 -31.51 -53.71
C THR A 18 25.59 -30.02 -53.84
N GLY A 19 26.49 -29.04 -53.86
CA GLY A 19 27.95 -29.11 -53.97
C GLY A 19 28.40 -28.40 -55.24
N GLY A 20 28.50 -27.07 -55.19
CA GLY A 20 28.87 -26.25 -56.36
C GLY A 20 29.41 -24.88 -55.94
N CYS A 21 30.72 -24.70 -56.01
CA CYS A 21 31.38 -23.42 -55.72
C CYS A 21 31.45 -22.56 -56.98
N GLY A 22 31.01 -21.29 -56.89
CA GLY A 22 31.31 -20.24 -57.86
C GLY A 22 32.21 -19.18 -57.22
N THR A 23 33.37 -18.93 -57.80
CA THR A 23 34.35 -17.95 -57.27
C THR A 23 33.95 -16.51 -57.60
N GLY A 24 33.94 -15.65 -56.59
CA GLY A 24 33.31 -14.32 -56.70
C GLY A 24 34.13 -13.21 -57.37
N SER A 25 33.50 -12.04 -57.42
CA SER A 25 34.16 -10.73 -57.57
C SER A 25 33.58 -9.75 -56.53
N LYS A 26 34.15 -8.56 -56.42
CA LYS A 26 34.03 -7.69 -55.25
C LYS A 26 32.81 -6.76 -55.25
N ASN A 27 32.37 -6.45 -54.02
CA ASN A 27 31.74 -5.22 -53.53
C ASN A 27 30.75 -4.49 -54.45
N ASP A 28 29.48 -4.46 -54.02
CA ASP A 28 28.80 -3.17 -53.87
C ASP A 28 27.89 -3.17 -52.62
N ALA A 29 27.72 -2.02 -51.98
CA ALA A 29 27.07 -1.89 -50.66
C ALA A 29 25.59 -1.50 -50.78
N GLY A 30 24.78 -2.42 -51.32
CA GLY A 30 23.34 -2.20 -51.58
C GLY A 30 22.46 -2.34 -50.34
N THR A 31 22.10 -1.21 -49.74
CA THR A 31 21.04 -0.98 -48.73
C THR A 31 19.97 -2.08 -48.59
N GLY A 32 20.16 -2.98 -47.61
CA GLY A 32 19.06 -3.75 -47.05
C GLY A 32 18.09 -2.81 -46.32
N LYS A 33 16.78 -2.88 -46.63
CA LYS A 33 15.78 -2.11 -45.88
C LYS A 33 15.62 -2.72 -44.48
N GLU A 34 16.07 -2.00 -43.47
CA GLU A 34 15.54 -2.18 -42.12
C GLU A 34 14.03 -1.95 -42.17
N GLN A 35 13.24 -2.88 -41.60
CA GLN A 35 11.89 -2.53 -41.19
C GLN A 35 12.01 -1.69 -39.92
N THR A 36 12.17 -0.38 -40.10
CA THR A 36 11.96 0.57 -39.02
C THR A 36 10.54 0.38 -38.51
N PHE A 37 10.38 -0.30 -37.38
CA PHE A 37 9.24 -0.05 -36.50
C PHE A 37 9.25 1.46 -36.26
N SER A 38 8.16 2.12 -36.63
CA SER A 38 7.94 3.49 -36.21
C SER A 38 7.87 3.48 -34.69
N HIS A 39 8.91 3.98 -34.05
CA HIS A 39 8.70 4.78 -32.84
C HIS A 39 7.85 5.98 -33.25
N GLU A 40 6.55 5.76 -33.36
CA GLU A 40 5.62 6.77 -32.90
C GLU A 40 6.04 7.05 -31.47
N THR A 41 6.52 8.26 -31.21
CA THR A 41 6.70 8.76 -29.86
C THR A 41 5.32 8.87 -29.26
N ARG A 42 4.84 7.75 -28.71
CA ARG A 42 3.81 7.70 -27.69
C ARG A 42 4.24 8.74 -26.66
N GLU A 43 3.41 9.77 -26.47
CA GLU A 43 3.62 10.68 -25.35
C GLU A 43 3.60 9.80 -24.09
N GLU A 44 4.75 9.69 -23.42
CA GLU A 44 4.82 8.93 -22.18
C GLU A 44 3.86 9.60 -21.21
N ASN A 45 2.88 8.83 -20.71
CA ASN A 45 2.01 9.31 -19.64
C ASN A 45 2.91 9.80 -18.51
N GLU A 46 2.60 10.97 -17.95
CA GLU A 46 3.40 11.61 -16.90
C GLU A 46 3.66 10.65 -15.72
N HIS A 47 2.69 9.76 -15.47
CA HIS A 47 2.72 8.70 -14.45
C HIS A 47 3.08 7.29 -14.99
N GLN A 48 3.62 7.14 -16.21
CA GLN A 48 3.94 5.81 -16.78
C GLN A 48 4.90 5.00 -15.88
N SER A 49 5.84 5.67 -15.20
CA SER A 49 6.73 5.05 -14.21
C SER A 49 6.00 4.39 -13.04
N ASN A 50 4.85 4.93 -12.63
CA ASN A 50 4.02 4.41 -11.55
C ASN A 50 3.30 3.12 -11.98
N LEU A 51 3.17 2.90 -13.30
CA LEU A 51 2.56 1.71 -13.90
C LEU A 51 3.62 0.65 -14.26
N ASP A 52 4.83 1.08 -14.66
CA ASP A 52 5.93 0.19 -15.04
C ASP A 52 6.50 -0.63 -13.88
N VAL A 53 6.33 -0.17 -12.63
CA VAL A 53 6.77 -0.88 -11.42
C VAL A 53 5.82 -2.00 -10.99
N LEU A 54 4.55 -1.98 -11.42
CA LEU A 54 3.49 -2.90 -10.98
C LEU A 54 3.82 -4.36 -11.33
N GLN A 55 3.62 -5.28 -10.38
CA GLN A 55 3.88 -6.71 -10.55
C GLN A 55 2.60 -7.54 -10.32
N PRO A 56 2.06 -8.23 -11.35
CA PRO A 56 2.53 -8.25 -12.74
C PRO A 56 2.28 -6.95 -13.51
N SER A 57 3.14 -6.65 -14.48
CA SER A 57 2.98 -5.48 -15.38
C SER A 57 1.73 -5.52 -16.28
N ALA A 58 1.00 -6.64 -16.29
CA ALA A 58 -0.32 -6.76 -16.87
C ALA A 58 -1.36 -5.80 -16.25
N TYR A 59 -1.13 -5.33 -15.01
CA TYR A 59 -2.02 -4.39 -14.31
C TYR A 59 -1.71 -2.91 -14.60
N GLY A 60 -0.56 -2.60 -15.21
CA GLY A 60 -0.18 -1.25 -15.64
C GLY A 60 -0.69 -0.84 -17.03
N ASN A 61 -1.69 -1.53 -17.57
CA ASN A 61 -2.29 -1.19 -18.87
C ASN A 61 -3.70 -1.75 -19.05
N VAL A 62 -4.40 -1.28 -20.08
CA VAL A 62 -5.82 -1.60 -20.35
C VAL A 62 -6.06 -2.48 -21.59
N GLN A 63 -5.03 -3.13 -22.13
CA GLN A 63 -5.16 -3.87 -23.39
C GLN A 63 -6.04 -5.12 -23.20
N GLY A 64 -7.06 -5.26 -24.06
CA GLY A 64 -8.02 -6.37 -23.99
C GLY A 64 -9.17 -6.18 -22.97
N LEU A 65 -9.22 -5.06 -22.24
CA LEU A 65 -10.30 -4.74 -21.30
C LEU A 65 -11.53 -4.20 -22.05
N ASN A 66 -12.24 -5.08 -22.75
CA ASN A 66 -13.40 -4.78 -23.59
C ASN A 66 -14.71 -4.69 -22.79
N LEU A 67 -14.75 -3.78 -21.80
CA LEU A 67 -15.96 -3.50 -21.01
C LEU A 67 -17.14 -3.04 -21.86
N GLU A 68 -18.36 -3.28 -21.38
CA GLU A 68 -19.58 -2.83 -22.06
C GLU A 68 -19.78 -1.31 -21.96
N LYS A 69 -20.60 -0.77 -22.87
CA LYS A 69 -20.91 0.66 -22.92
C LYS A 69 -21.71 1.09 -21.69
N GLY A 70 -21.25 2.14 -21.03
CA GLY A 70 -21.93 2.71 -19.88
C GLY A 70 -21.74 1.97 -18.54
N SER A 71 -20.97 0.86 -18.52
CA SER A 71 -20.60 0.12 -17.30
C SER A 71 -20.04 1.06 -16.23
N SER A 72 -20.34 0.79 -14.96
CA SER A 72 -19.86 1.56 -13.81
C SER A 72 -19.00 0.68 -12.92
N ILE A 73 -17.78 1.10 -12.62
CA ILE A 73 -16.93 0.52 -11.58
C ILE A 73 -16.97 1.48 -10.39
N SER A 74 -17.21 0.95 -9.20
CA SER A 74 -17.16 1.73 -7.97
C SER A 74 -15.87 1.42 -7.20
N ILE A 75 -15.20 2.45 -6.70
CA ILE A 75 -13.99 2.35 -5.89
C ILE A 75 -14.25 3.04 -4.55
N ILE A 76 -14.01 2.33 -3.45
CA ILE A 76 -14.27 2.78 -2.09
C ILE A 76 -12.94 2.90 -1.34
N GLY A 77 -12.51 4.12 -1.01
CA GLY A 77 -11.31 4.37 -0.22
C GLY A 77 -11.60 4.44 1.29
N ARG A 78 -10.53 4.48 2.10
CA ARG A 78 -10.63 4.81 3.55
C ARG A 78 -10.86 6.31 3.78
N GLY A 79 -10.43 7.15 2.82
CA GLY A 79 -10.62 8.60 2.81
C GLY A 79 -10.64 9.20 1.40
N SER A 80 -10.77 10.52 1.31
CA SER A 80 -10.90 11.26 0.03
C SER A 80 -10.04 12.53 -0.09
N SER A 81 -9.43 12.98 1.01
CA SER A 81 -8.91 14.34 1.16
C SER A 81 -7.38 14.43 1.38
N SER A 82 -6.72 13.36 1.84
CA SER A 82 -5.25 13.29 1.94
C SER A 82 -4.57 13.34 0.56
N ALA A 83 -3.25 13.54 0.53
CA ALA A 83 -2.48 13.46 -0.72
C ALA A 83 -2.51 12.03 -1.29
N TYR A 84 -2.37 11.03 -0.41
CA TYR A 84 -2.47 9.62 -0.74
C TYR A 84 -3.77 9.25 -1.46
N TRP A 85 -4.93 9.56 -0.86
CA TRP A 85 -6.24 9.21 -1.46
C TRP A 85 -6.56 10.02 -2.72
N LYS A 86 -5.96 11.20 -2.93
CA LYS A 86 -6.02 11.91 -4.21
C LYS A 86 -5.24 11.18 -5.30
N ALA A 87 -4.02 10.72 -5.02
CA ALA A 87 -3.24 9.94 -5.97
C ALA A 87 -3.90 8.60 -6.33
N VAL A 88 -4.50 7.89 -5.36
CA VAL A 88 -5.34 6.69 -5.61
C VAL A 88 -6.48 7.03 -6.56
N GLN A 89 -7.23 8.10 -6.27
CA GLN A 89 -8.31 8.55 -7.14
C GLN A 89 -7.82 8.88 -8.55
N GLU A 90 -6.67 9.51 -8.72
CA GLU A 90 -6.13 9.93 -10.01
C GLU A 90 -5.68 8.73 -10.86
N GLY A 91 -5.04 7.73 -10.25
CA GLY A 91 -4.74 6.45 -10.90
C GLY A 91 -6.00 5.74 -11.40
N ALA A 92 -7.04 5.66 -10.55
CA ALA A 92 -8.32 5.06 -10.93
C ALA A 92 -9.04 5.86 -12.05
N LYS A 93 -9.02 7.20 -11.97
CA LYS A 93 -9.57 8.10 -13.01
C LYS A 93 -8.83 7.91 -14.34
N GLN A 94 -7.50 7.74 -14.32
CA GLN A 94 -6.71 7.49 -15.53
C GLN A 94 -7.01 6.11 -16.12
N ALA A 95 -7.08 5.04 -15.34
CA ALA A 95 -7.41 3.71 -15.86
C ALA A 95 -8.76 3.69 -16.59
N VAL A 96 -9.79 4.36 -16.05
CA VAL A 96 -11.08 4.51 -16.75
C VAL A 96 -10.96 5.44 -17.97
N ALA A 97 -10.12 6.48 -17.95
CA ALA A 97 -9.85 7.30 -19.14
C ALA A 97 -9.16 6.52 -20.27
N ASP A 98 -8.19 5.67 -19.93
CA ASP A 98 -7.46 4.80 -20.84
C ASP A 98 -8.38 3.73 -21.44
N ILE A 99 -9.21 3.04 -20.63
CA ILE A 99 -10.22 2.10 -21.12
C ILE A 99 -11.14 2.80 -22.14
N ASN A 100 -11.68 3.96 -21.79
CA ASN A 100 -12.57 4.70 -22.69
C ASN A 100 -11.88 5.14 -23.99
N THR A 101 -10.59 5.48 -23.92
CA THR A 101 -9.79 5.87 -25.10
C THR A 101 -9.52 4.66 -26.00
N ASN A 102 -9.11 3.53 -25.41
CA ASN A 102 -8.86 2.26 -26.10
C ASN A 102 -10.12 1.70 -26.78
N LEU A 103 -11.29 1.82 -26.14
CA LEU A 103 -12.58 1.40 -26.71
C LEU A 103 -13.25 2.47 -27.60
N GLY A 104 -12.72 3.70 -27.63
CA GLY A 104 -13.26 4.83 -28.39
C GLY A 104 -14.61 5.37 -27.87
N TYR A 105 -14.97 5.07 -26.62
CA TYR A 105 -16.27 5.39 -26.01
C TYR A 105 -16.42 6.87 -25.65
N LYS A 106 -17.61 7.44 -25.90
CA LYS A 106 -17.87 8.89 -25.80
C LYS A 106 -19.29 9.18 -25.29
N GLY A 107 -19.45 10.28 -24.57
CA GLY A 107 -20.75 10.66 -23.98
C GLY A 107 -21.29 9.56 -23.07
N ASN A 108 -22.56 9.17 -23.27
CA ASN A 108 -23.23 8.15 -22.46
C ASN A 108 -22.65 6.73 -22.63
N ASP A 109 -21.91 6.47 -23.71
CA ASP A 109 -21.27 5.17 -23.93
C ASP A 109 -20.09 4.92 -22.98
N LYS A 110 -19.56 5.96 -22.32
CA LYS A 110 -18.35 5.85 -21.50
C LYS A 110 -18.53 4.87 -20.33
N VAL A 111 -17.51 4.05 -20.11
CA VAL A 111 -17.28 3.40 -18.81
C VAL A 111 -17.11 4.51 -17.76
N LYS A 112 -17.75 4.34 -16.61
CA LYS A 112 -17.77 5.30 -15.50
C LYS A 112 -16.94 4.78 -14.34
N LEU A 113 -16.31 5.72 -13.66
CA LEU A 113 -15.78 5.54 -12.32
C LEU A 113 -16.75 6.24 -11.35
N VAL A 114 -17.15 5.55 -10.29
CA VAL A 114 -17.58 6.19 -9.04
C VAL A 114 -16.42 6.01 -8.06
N TYR A 115 -16.01 7.10 -7.41
CA TYR A 115 -15.13 7.02 -6.24
C TYR A 115 -15.91 7.57 -5.06
N SER A 116 -16.00 6.77 -4.01
CA SER A 116 -16.66 7.09 -2.75
C SER A 116 -15.67 6.79 -1.62
N ALA A 117 -15.80 7.49 -0.50
CA ALA A 117 -15.04 7.22 0.73
C ALA A 117 -15.73 7.98 1.87
N PRO A 118 -15.51 7.59 3.13
CA PRO A 118 -16.03 8.30 4.29
C PRO A 118 -15.75 9.81 4.30
N GLU A 119 -16.63 10.59 4.94
CA GLU A 119 -16.37 12.03 5.19
C GLU A 119 -15.26 12.20 6.25
N THR A 120 -15.28 11.37 7.30
CA THR A 120 -14.17 11.23 8.26
C THR A 120 -13.34 10.01 7.87
N GLU A 121 -12.07 10.23 7.52
CA GLU A 121 -11.17 9.15 7.12
C GLU A 121 -11.04 8.11 8.26
N ASN A 122 -11.18 6.83 7.91
CA ASN A 122 -11.28 5.69 8.83
C ASN A 122 -12.58 5.58 9.66
N ASP A 123 -13.69 6.18 9.22
CA ASP A 123 -15.02 5.82 9.72
C ASP A 123 -15.49 4.48 9.11
N VAL A 124 -15.63 3.46 9.96
CA VAL A 124 -16.08 2.11 9.58
C VAL A 124 -17.57 2.08 9.23
N ASP A 125 -18.41 2.76 10.02
CA ASP A 125 -19.85 2.75 9.83
C ASP A 125 -20.21 3.50 8.53
N ASP A 126 -19.57 4.63 8.24
CA ASP A 126 -19.74 5.36 6.98
C ASP A 126 -19.25 4.52 5.78
N GLN A 127 -18.11 3.81 5.89
CA GLN A 127 -17.64 2.92 4.82
C GLN A 127 -18.62 1.78 4.53
N VAL A 128 -19.20 1.15 5.55
CA VAL A 128 -20.22 0.09 5.41
C VAL A 128 -21.49 0.64 4.74
N ASN A 129 -21.99 1.80 5.15
CA ASN A 129 -23.13 2.46 4.52
C ASN A 129 -22.86 2.84 3.05
N ILE A 130 -21.65 3.33 2.75
CA ILE A 130 -21.22 3.64 1.38
C ILE A 130 -21.18 2.37 0.51
N LEU A 131 -20.72 1.25 1.05
CA LEU A 131 -20.70 -0.03 0.32
C LEU A 131 -22.12 -0.53 0.02
N ASP A 132 -23.05 -0.47 0.98
CA ASP A 132 -24.47 -0.76 0.72
C ASP A 132 -25.08 0.17 -0.34
N GLU A 133 -24.79 1.47 -0.29
CA GLU A 133 -25.22 2.44 -1.31
C GLU A 133 -24.63 2.16 -2.70
N GLU A 134 -23.36 1.76 -2.80
CA GLU A 134 -22.75 1.40 -4.08
C GLU A 134 -23.32 0.09 -4.62
N LEU A 135 -23.47 -0.95 -3.81
CA LEU A 135 -24.06 -2.22 -4.26
C LEU A 135 -25.51 -2.03 -4.76
N ALA A 136 -26.29 -1.17 -4.11
CA ALA A 136 -27.64 -0.78 -4.56
C ALA A 136 -27.67 -0.06 -5.92
N ARG A 137 -26.54 0.46 -6.42
CA ARG A 137 -26.39 1.08 -7.76
C ARG A 137 -26.05 0.05 -8.86
N TYR A 138 -25.85 -1.22 -8.50
CA TYR A 138 -25.46 -2.33 -9.39
C TYR A 138 -24.21 -2.02 -10.27
N PRO A 139 -23.06 -1.68 -9.68
CA PRO A 139 -21.79 -1.59 -10.38
C PRO A 139 -21.37 -2.96 -10.92
N VAL A 140 -20.53 -2.96 -11.96
CA VAL A 140 -20.06 -4.21 -12.60
C VAL A 140 -18.91 -4.88 -11.84
N ALA A 141 -18.31 -4.15 -10.90
CA ALA A 141 -17.26 -4.56 -9.98
C ALA A 141 -17.09 -3.47 -8.90
N VAL A 142 -16.66 -3.86 -7.70
CA VAL A 142 -16.29 -2.92 -6.62
C VAL A 142 -14.83 -3.14 -6.25
N GLY A 143 -14.05 -2.07 -6.18
CA GLY A 143 -12.76 -2.04 -5.48
C GLY A 143 -12.95 -1.41 -4.10
N ILE A 144 -12.35 -1.95 -3.04
CA ILE A 144 -12.44 -1.39 -1.68
C ILE A 144 -11.12 -1.49 -0.93
N ALA A 145 -10.76 -0.42 -0.22
CA ALA A 145 -9.72 -0.42 0.82
C ALA A 145 -10.40 -0.44 2.18
N ALA A 146 -10.33 -1.58 2.88
CA ALA A 146 -11.09 -1.77 4.11
C ALA A 146 -10.46 -0.99 5.26
N VAL A 147 -11.28 -0.23 6.00
CA VAL A 147 -10.87 0.44 7.25
C VAL A 147 -10.65 -0.57 8.37
N ASP A 148 -11.51 -1.60 8.42
CA ASP A 148 -11.51 -2.71 9.37
C ASP A 148 -11.65 -4.00 8.55
N SER A 149 -10.77 -4.98 8.78
CA SER A 149 -10.66 -6.16 7.93
C SER A 149 -11.90 -7.07 7.95
N GLY A 150 -12.70 -7.02 9.02
CA GLY A 150 -13.89 -7.87 9.21
C GLY A 150 -15.22 -7.16 8.94
N ALA A 151 -15.29 -5.83 9.03
CA ALA A 151 -16.54 -5.07 9.06
C ALA A 151 -17.49 -5.27 7.85
N CYS A 152 -16.97 -5.56 6.66
CA CYS A 152 -17.75 -5.58 5.41
C CYS A 152 -18.23 -6.98 4.95
N GLU A 153 -18.07 -8.05 5.75
CA GLU A 153 -18.39 -9.43 5.35
C GLU A 153 -19.82 -9.60 4.79
N VAL A 154 -20.82 -9.00 5.45
CA VAL A 154 -22.24 -9.11 5.05
C VAL A 154 -22.50 -8.49 3.68
N GLN A 155 -21.89 -7.35 3.39
CA GLN A 155 -22.00 -6.65 2.11
C GLN A 155 -21.21 -7.37 1.00
N PHE A 156 -20.09 -8.02 1.33
CA PHE A 156 -19.35 -8.83 0.36
C PHE A 156 -20.09 -10.12 -0.02
N ASP A 157 -20.80 -10.76 0.92
CA ASP A 157 -21.74 -11.84 0.61
C ASP A 157 -22.89 -11.36 -0.28
N LEU A 158 -23.48 -10.19 0.01
CA LEU A 158 -24.51 -9.59 -0.85
C LEU A 158 -23.99 -9.29 -2.27
N ALA A 159 -22.75 -8.82 -2.39
CA ALA A 159 -22.09 -8.61 -3.68
C ALA A 159 -21.89 -9.93 -4.44
N ALA A 160 -21.43 -10.98 -3.74
CA ALA A 160 -21.25 -12.32 -4.30
C ALA A 160 -22.57 -12.96 -4.77
N GLU A 161 -23.66 -12.83 -3.99
CA GLU A 161 -25.01 -13.28 -4.38
C GLU A 161 -25.51 -12.59 -5.66
N ASN A 162 -25.15 -11.32 -5.86
CA ASN A 162 -25.51 -10.55 -7.07
C ASN A 162 -24.48 -10.68 -8.21
N GLY A 163 -23.39 -11.44 -8.01
CA GLY A 163 -22.33 -11.63 -9.01
C GLY A 163 -21.43 -10.41 -9.24
N ILE A 164 -21.38 -9.48 -8.28
CA ILE A 164 -20.51 -8.30 -8.31
C ILE A 164 -19.16 -8.69 -7.69
N PRO A 165 -18.05 -8.71 -8.47
CA PRO A 165 -16.74 -9.08 -7.94
C PRO A 165 -16.17 -7.96 -7.05
N ILE A 166 -15.63 -8.36 -5.89
CA ILE A 166 -14.90 -7.48 -4.95
C ILE A 166 -13.39 -7.62 -5.19
N VAL A 167 -12.71 -6.51 -5.44
CA VAL A 167 -11.25 -6.37 -5.38
C VAL A 167 -10.91 -5.62 -4.09
N ALA A 168 -10.01 -6.17 -3.28
CA ALA A 168 -9.45 -5.42 -2.16
C ALA A 168 -8.18 -4.66 -2.63
N PHE A 169 -7.89 -3.51 -2.02
CA PHE A 169 -6.70 -2.72 -2.36
C PHE A 169 -6.23 -1.88 -1.16
N ASP A 170 -4.93 -1.55 -1.10
CA ASP A 170 -4.29 -0.78 0.01
C ASP A 170 -4.35 -1.45 1.40
N SER A 171 -5.54 -1.73 1.90
CA SER A 171 -5.86 -2.47 3.13
C SER A 171 -6.87 -3.58 2.80
N GLY A 172 -6.52 -4.81 3.21
CA GLY A 172 -7.23 -6.03 2.86
C GLY A 172 -8.38 -6.37 3.81
N THR A 173 -8.93 -7.57 3.65
CA THR A 173 -10.08 -8.07 4.43
C THR A 173 -9.94 -9.56 4.74
N ASP A 174 -10.49 -9.99 5.87
CA ASP A 174 -10.65 -11.40 6.24
C ASP A 174 -11.52 -12.18 5.24
N TYR A 175 -12.31 -11.49 4.42
CA TYR A 175 -13.28 -12.09 3.51
C TYR A 175 -12.62 -12.89 2.36
N GLN A 176 -12.81 -14.20 2.40
CA GLN A 176 -12.07 -15.17 1.58
C GLN A 176 -12.43 -15.17 0.07
N ASN A 177 -13.52 -14.52 -0.36
CA ASN A 177 -13.98 -14.56 -1.76
C ASN A 177 -13.67 -13.29 -2.58
N ILE A 178 -12.73 -12.45 -2.13
CA ILE A 178 -12.18 -11.37 -2.99
C ILE A 178 -11.48 -11.95 -4.23
N VAL A 179 -11.51 -11.22 -5.35
CA VAL A 179 -10.98 -11.71 -6.64
C VAL A 179 -9.51 -11.34 -6.88
N SER A 180 -8.97 -10.41 -6.10
CA SER A 180 -7.59 -9.91 -6.12
C SER A 180 -7.39 -8.96 -4.94
N MET A 181 -6.17 -8.90 -4.40
CA MET A 181 -5.66 -7.84 -3.53
C MET A 181 -4.62 -7.00 -4.28
N ILE A 182 -4.63 -5.66 -4.11
CA ILE A 182 -3.80 -4.71 -4.86
C ILE A 182 -3.07 -3.75 -3.88
N ASP A 183 -1.78 -3.97 -3.61
CA ASP A 183 -1.11 -3.35 -2.47
C ASP A 183 0.41 -3.14 -2.61
N THR A 184 0.96 -2.36 -1.68
CA THR A 184 2.36 -2.52 -1.28
C THR A 184 2.48 -3.80 -0.46
N ASP A 185 3.53 -4.61 -0.70
CA ASP A 185 3.90 -5.72 0.20
C ASP A 185 4.37 -5.13 1.54
N ASN A 186 3.41 -4.89 2.44
CA ASN A 186 3.58 -4.20 3.71
C ASN A 186 4.59 -4.92 4.61
N THR A 187 4.55 -6.27 4.62
CA THR A 187 5.46 -7.11 5.40
C THR A 187 6.91 -6.92 4.95
N THR A 188 7.21 -7.06 3.66
CA THR A 188 8.57 -6.89 3.12
C THR A 188 9.03 -5.43 3.17
N ALA A 189 8.11 -4.48 3.02
CA ALA A 189 8.41 -3.06 3.11
C ALA A 189 8.75 -2.62 4.55
N ALA A 190 8.01 -3.10 5.55
CA ALA A 190 8.29 -2.80 6.95
C ALA A 190 9.50 -3.58 7.49
N ALA A 191 9.77 -4.80 7.01
CA ALA A 191 11.06 -5.48 7.22
C ALA A 191 12.23 -4.64 6.66
N THR A 192 12.04 -3.97 5.51
CA THR A 192 13.03 -3.02 5.00
C THR A 192 13.20 -1.83 5.95
N ALA A 193 12.12 -1.25 6.49
CA ALA A 193 12.20 -0.18 7.49
C ALA A 193 12.92 -0.62 8.79
N ALA A 194 12.63 -1.82 9.31
CA ALA A 194 13.30 -2.42 10.47
C ALA A 194 14.81 -2.54 10.27
N SER A 195 15.24 -3.17 9.18
CA SER A 195 16.65 -3.32 8.84
C SER A 195 17.35 -1.96 8.73
N LYS A 196 16.68 -0.93 8.20
CA LYS A 196 17.23 0.43 8.07
C LYS A 196 17.32 1.15 9.42
N LEU A 197 16.30 1.03 10.28
CA LEU A 197 16.33 1.63 11.61
C LEU A 197 17.42 1.00 12.48
N CYS A 198 17.54 -0.33 12.52
CA CYS A 198 18.54 -1.04 13.32
C CYS A 198 19.97 -0.64 12.92
N ASN A 199 20.26 -0.62 11.61
CA ASN A 199 21.53 -0.10 11.09
C ASN A 199 21.81 1.39 11.43
N SER A 200 20.78 2.18 11.81
CA SER A 200 20.91 3.60 12.13
C SER A 200 21.07 3.92 13.62
N ILE A 201 20.64 3.03 14.52
CA ILE A 201 20.72 3.19 15.99
C ILE A 201 22.01 2.61 16.61
N GLY A 202 22.76 1.80 15.84
CA GLY A 202 24.01 1.17 16.25
C GLY A 202 23.85 -0.26 16.76
N GLU A 203 24.87 -0.79 17.44
CA GLU A 203 25.00 -2.23 17.77
C GLU A 203 23.97 -2.77 18.78
N SER A 204 23.17 -1.92 19.42
CA SER A 204 22.13 -2.26 20.39
C SER A 204 21.21 -1.08 20.71
N GLY A 205 19.98 -1.34 21.18
CA GLY A 205 19.08 -0.29 21.66
C GLY A 205 17.63 -0.74 21.86
N GLN A 206 16.84 0.11 22.52
CA GLN A 206 15.37 -0.02 22.53
C GLN A 206 14.77 0.75 21.35
N ILE A 207 13.68 0.21 20.78
CA ILE A 207 12.87 0.88 19.76
C ILE A 207 11.38 0.75 20.08
N LEU A 208 10.56 1.67 19.59
CA LEU A 208 9.09 1.63 19.70
C LEU A 208 8.47 1.39 18.32
N VAL A 209 7.36 0.66 18.28
CA VAL A 209 6.45 0.64 17.11
C VAL A 209 5.19 1.40 17.48
N ILE A 210 4.74 2.28 16.58
CA ILE A 210 3.51 3.06 16.76
C ILE A 210 2.62 2.81 15.53
N ALA A 211 1.59 2.00 15.75
CA ALA A 211 0.59 1.58 14.78
C ALA A 211 -0.51 2.65 14.65
N HIS A 212 -0.99 2.88 13.42
CA HIS A 212 -1.97 3.93 13.14
C HIS A 212 -3.38 3.52 13.56
N ASP A 213 -3.72 2.26 13.38
CA ASP A 213 -4.90 1.58 13.94
C ASP A 213 -4.62 0.09 14.19
N SER A 214 -5.54 -0.57 14.90
CA SER A 214 -5.48 -1.99 15.28
C SER A 214 -6.32 -2.94 14.40
N LYS A 215 -6.81 -2.45 13.25
CA LYS A 215 -7.95 -3.07 12.53
C LYS A 215 -7.73 -3.26 11.03
N SER A 216 -6.82 -2.48 10.44
CA SER A 216 -6.48 -2.56 9.03
C SER A 216 -5.31 -3.51 8.81
N THR A 217 -5.41 -4.38 7.80
CA THR A 217 -4.36 -5.38 7.54
C THR A 217 -3.04 -4.70 7.18
N SER A 218 -3.07 -3.51 6.58
CA SER A 218 -1.85 -2.76 6.26
C SER A 218 -1.15 -2.19 7.50
N SER A 219 -1.86 -1.97 8.62
CA SER A 219 -1.22 -1.67 9.92
C SER A 219 -0.60 -2.94 10.50
N GLU A 220 -1.37 -4.04 10.57
CA GLU A 220 -0.93 -5.34 11.10
C GLU A 220 0.31 -5.89 10.36
N GLU A 221 0.28 -5.94 9.03
CA GLU A 221 1.39 -6.43 8.20
C GLU A 221 2.65 -5.58 8.35
N ARG A 222 2.49 -4.25 8.56
CA ARG A 222 3.62 -3.35 8.82
C ARG A 222 4.25 -3.64 10.18
N GLU A 223 3.45 -3.78 11.23
CA GLU A 223 3.95 -4.18 12.54
C GLU A 223 4.65 -5.55 12.47
N GLN A 224 3.96 -6.57 11.96
CA GLN A 224 4.48 -7.93 11.92
C GLN A 224 5.76 -8.05 11.09
N GLY A 225 5.80 -7.46 9.90
CA GLY A 225 7.00 -7.44 9.05
C GLY A 225 8.18 -6.71 9.68
N PHE A 226 7.90 -5.64 10.43
CA PHE A 226 8.94 -4.92 11.18
C PHE A 226 9.48 -5.76 12.35
N VAL A 227 8.60 -6.22 13.24
CA VAL A 227 8.98 -6.96 14.46
C VAL A 227 9.72 -8.26 14.12
N GLN A 228 9.19 -9.05 13.17
CA GLN A 228 9.80 -10.32 12.77
C GLN A 228 11.20 -10.16 12.15
N GLU A 229 11.50 -9.03 11.51
CA GLU A 229 12.84 -8.78 10.97
C GLU A 229 13.83 -8.40 12.09
N VAL A 230 13.41 -7.57 13.07
CA VAL A 230 14.23 -7.19 14.23
C VAL A 230 14.59 -8.41 15.08
N GLU A 231 13.60 -9.22 15.48
CA GLU A 231 13.83 -10.42 16.31
C GLU A 231 14.78 -11.44 15.66
N LYS A 232 14.76 -11.49 14.33
CA LYS A 232 15.47 -12.48 13.50
C LYS A 232 16.90 -12.08 13.18
N ASN A 233 17.15 -10.79 12.92
CA ASN A 233 18.43 -10.30 12.39
C ASN A 233 19.21 -9.41 13.37
N ASP A 234 18.54 -8.71 14.29
CA ASP A 234 19.14 -7.69 15.16
C ASP A 234 18.95 -8.03 16.66
N PRO A 235 19.46 -9.16 17.17
CA PRO A 235 19.15 -9.70 18.52
C PRO A 235 19.69 -8.88 19.72
N ASN A 236 20.35 -7.75 19.46
CA ASN A 236 20.76 -6.76 20.47
C ASN A 236 19.83 -5.54 20.51
N VAL A 237 18.85 -5.48 19.60
CA VAL A 237 17.79 -4.48 19.54
C VAL A 237 16.54 -5.10 20.15
N THR A 238 15.74 -4.30 20.84
CA THR A 238 14.49 -4.77 21.46
C THR A 238 13.38 -3.81 21.11
N VAL A 239 12.32 -4.33 20.48
CA VAL A 239 11.02 -3.64 20.44
C VAL A 239 10.53 -3.58 21.88
N ALA A 240 10.56 -2.39 22.47
CA ALA A 240 10.29 -2.16 23.88
C ALA A 240 8.79 -2.03 24.17
N GLU A 241 8.04 -1.48 23.20
CA GLU A 241 6.58 -1.39 23.25
C GLU A 241 6.00 -1.26 21.84
N ILE A 242 4.75 -1.66 21.69
CA ILE A 242 3.94 -1.57 20.46
C ILE A 242 2.59 -0.97 20.83
N TRP A 243 2.30 0.26 20.40
CA TRP A 243 1.04 0.95 20.71
C TRP A 243 0.26 1.31 19.46
N HIS A 244 -1.07 1.15 19.54
CA HIS A 244 -2.03 1.41 18.48
C HIS A 244 -2.81 2.69 18.80
N LEU A 245 -2.79 3.69 17.91
CA LEU A 245 -3.32 5.02 18.22
C LEU A 245 -4.85 5.16 18.13
N ASP A 246 -5.56 4.08 17.79
CA ASP A 246 -7.02 3.96 17.91
C ASP A 246 -7.46 3.44 19.29
N ASP A 247 -6.67 2.61 19.96
CA ASP A 247 -6.95 2.12 21.32
C ASP A 247 -6.44 3.07 22.43
N LEU A 248 -6.83 4.34 22.31
CA LEU A 248 -6.63 5.36 23.35
C LEU A 248 -7.25 4.97 24.70
N ASP A 249 -8.21 4.05 24.68
CA ASP A 249 -8.98 3.63 25.84
C ASP A 249 -8.22 2.57 26.66
N ALA A 250 -7.50 1.62 26.04
CA ALA A 250 -6.54 0.77 26.75
C ALA A 250 -5.28 1.54 27.17
N ILE A 251 -4.76 2.40 26.28
CA ILE A 251 -3.63 3.29 26.56
C ILE A 251 -3.89 4.13 27.83
N SER A 252 -5.05 4.77 27.94
CA SER A 252 -5.44 5.56 29.12
C SER A 252 -5.51 4.71 30.40
N LYS A 253 -5.94 3.44 30.30
CA LYS A 253 -5.98 2.51 31.44
C LYS A 253 -4.57 2.11 31.89
N GLU A 254 -3.66 1.88 30.95
CA GLU A 254 -2.25 1.57 31.25
C GLU A 254 -1.55 2.76 31.93
N ILE A 255 -1.65 3.96 31.35
CA ILE A 255 -1.09 5.21 31.92
C ILE A 255 -1.58 5.41 33.37
N ASN A 256 -2.88 5.23 33.60
CA ASN A 256 -3.46 5.37 34.93
C ASN A 256 -2.95 4.30 35.90
N ALA A 257 -2.80 3.04 35.48
CA ALA A 257 -2.24 1.96 36.29
C ALA A 257 -0.79 2.24 36.71
N ASP A 258 0.09 2.57 35.74
CA ASP A 258 1.49 2.96 35.96
C ASP A 258 1.60 4.15 36.93
N SER A 259 0.70 5.14 36.80
CA SER A 259 0.63 6.30 37.71
C SER A 259 0.24 5.89 39.14
N SER A 260 -0.63 4.89 39.29
CA SER A 260 -1.13 4.44 40.59
C SER A 260 -0.09 3.64 41.37
N GLU A 261 0.74 2.84 40.70
CA GLU A 261 1.86 2.14 41.33
C GLU A 261 2.93 3.15 41.79
N LYS A 262 3.26 4.13 40.94
CA LYS A 262 4.19 5.24 41.27
C LYS A 262 3.67 6.10 42.42
N ASN A 263 2.35 6.33 42.51
CA ASN A 263 1.71 7.10 43.58
C ASN A 263 1.22 6.27 44.78
N SER A 264 1.72 5.04 44.97
CA SER A 264 1.39 4.17 46.12
C SER A 264 1.87 4.70 47.50
N GLN A 265 2.25 5.98 47.58
CA GLN A 265 2.59 6.70 48.81
C GLN A 265 1.75 7.97 49.07
N GLU A 266 0.65 8.21 48.33
CA GLU A 266 -0.41 9.14 48.77
C GLU A 266 -1.83 8.60 48.49
N THR A 267 -2.84 9.14 49.18
CA THR A 267 -4.07 8.39 49.50
C THR A 267 -5.11 8.24 48.39
N ALA A 268 -5.64 7.01 48.25
CA ALA A 268 -6.74 6.66 47.37
C ALA A 268 -8.11 7.17 47.87
N ASP A 269 -8.43 8.42 47.53
CA ASP A 269 -9.80 8.99 47.62
C ASP A 269 -10.19 9.83 46.37
N ASN A 270 -9.23 10.24 45.51
CA ASN A 270 -9.50 11.15 44.39
C ASN A 270 -9.80 10.48 43.04
N VAL A 271 -9.55 9.17 42.88
CA VAL A 271 -9.53 8.49 41.56
C VAL A 271 -10.91 8.54 40.88
N GLN A 272 -11.97 8.18 41.59
CA GLN A 272 -13.33 8.02 41.05
C GLN A 272 -14.02 9.31 40.58
N LYS A 273 -13.35 10.47 40.66
CA LYS A 273 -13.91 11.75 40.18
C LYS A 273 -13.20 12.33 38.95
N ALA A 274 -12.12 11.69 38.48
CA ALA A 274 -11.48 12.05 37.22
C ALA A 274 -12.07 11.32 36.00
N GLU A 275 -12.76 10.20 36.24
CA GLU A 275 -13.22 9.25 35.21
C GLU A 275 -14.42 9.76 34.39
N GLU A 276 -15.32 10.57 34.96
CA GLU A 276 -16.54 11.05 34.29
C GLU A 276 -16.44 12.47 33.68
N GLU A 277 -15.54 13.34 34.18
CA GLU A 277 -15.52 14.77 33.80
C GLU A 277 -14.51 15.13 32.67
N ASN A 278 -13.79 14.16 32.09
CA ASN A 278 -12.59 14.44 31.26
C ASN A 278 -12.41 13.57 29.99
N ALA A 279 -13.47 12.88 29.54
CA ALA A 279 -13.48 12.10 28.29
C ALA A 279 -14.09 12.88 27.10
N ASP A 280 -15.22 13.56 27.34
CA ASP A 280 -16.13 14.11 26.32
C ASP A 280 -15.69 15.45 25.68
N SER A 281 -14.44 15.87 25.88
CA SER A 281 -13.91 17.13 25.32
C SER A 281 -12.40 17.21 25.12
N ARG A 282 -11.69 16.06 25.11
CA ARG A 282 -10.28 16.04 24.68
C ARG A 282 -10.22 15.74 23.19
N ASP A 283 -9.48 16.59 22.48
CA ASP A 283 -9.18 16.39 21.07
C ASP A 283 -8.33 15.12 20.87
N THR A 284 -8.70 14.30 19.87
CA THR A 284 -8.08 12.99 19.62
C THR A 284 -6.58 13.12 19.30
N GLN A 285 -6.20 14.16 18.55
CA GLN A 285 -4.81 14.41 18.19
C GLN A 285 -3.95 14.70 19.45
N THR A 286 -4.49 15.52 20.36
CA THR A 286 -3.89 15.84 21.65
C THR A 286 -3.73 14.58 22.51
N ALA A 287 -4.76 13.73 22.58
CA ALA A 287 -4.70 12.48 23.33
C ALA A 287 -3.65 11.49 22.78
N GLN A 288 -3.51 11.40 21.45
CA GLN A 288 -2.46 10.62 20.79
C GLN A 288 -1.06 11.18 21.06
N GLN A 289 -0.89 12.51 21.10
CA GLN A 289 0.39 13.13 21.45
C GLN A 289 0.79 12.89 22.92
N ASP A 290 -0.14 13.03 23.86
CA ASP A 290 0.09 12.70 25.28
C ASP A 290 0.47 11.22 25.47
N ALA A 291 -0.16 10.32 24.71
CA ALA A 291 0.17 8.89 24.69
C ALA A 291 1.61 8.61 24.22
N ILE A 292 1.99 9.11 23.04
CA ILE A 292 3.35 8.96 22.50
C ILE A 292 4.39 9.57 23.45
N LYS A 293 4.08 10.70 24.07
CA LYS A 293 4.95 11.35 25.05
C LYS A 293 5.16 10.50 26.30
N TYR A 294 4.10 9.89 26.85
CA TYR A 294 4.21 8.98 27.99
C TYR A 294 5.10 7.77 27.66
N LEU A 295 5.02 7.19 26.46
CA LEU A 295 5.93 6.10 26.05
C LEU A 295 7.40 6.53 26.14
N LEU A 296 7.72 7.74 25.70
CA LEU A 296 9.08 8.28 25.70
C LEU A 296 9.56 8.63 27.12
N GLU A 297 8.65 8.97 28.04
CA GLU A 297 8.95 9.11 29.47
C GLU A 297 9.07 7.76 30.20
N LYS A 298 8.36 6.71 29.74
CA LYS A 298 8.42 5.33 30.25
C LYS A 298 9.67 4.57 29.76
N TYR A 299 10.10 4.82 28.53
CA TYR A 299 11.23 4.17 27.85
C TYR A 299 12.31 5.18 27.43
N PRO A 300 13.03 5.83 28.38
CA PRO A 300 13.95 6.93 28.09
C PRO A 300 15.23 6.54 27.32
N ASP A 301 15.57 5.26 27.27
CA ASP A 301 16.72 4.69 26.53
C ASP A 301 16.37 4.30 25.08
N VAL A 302 15.16 4.63 24.60
CA VAL A 302 14.75 4.44 23.20
C VAL A 302 15.63 5.23 22.25
N LYS A 303 16.14 4.54 21.22
CA LYS A 303 16.97 5.12 20.16
C LYS A 303 16.24 5.26 18.83
N GLY A 304 15.14 4.53 18.63
CA GLY A 304 14.43 4.49 17.35
C GLY A 304 12.93 4.31 17.49
N ILE A 305 12.17 4.85 16.54
CA ILE A 305 10.73 4.69 16.42
C ILE A 305 10.41 4.29 14.99
N PHE A 306 9.48 3.34 14.85
CA PHE A 306 8.78 3.06 13.61
C PHE A 306 7.37 3.63 13.69
N ALA A 307 7.07 4.58 12.80
CA ALA A 307 5.72 5.08 12.56
C ALA A 307 5.14 4.37 11.33
N THR A 308 3.91 3.84 11.43
CA THR A 308 3.38 2.95 10.38
C THR A 308 2.73 3.67 9.18
N ASN A 309 2.48 4.99 9.25
CA ASN A 309 1.96 5.80 8.13
C ASN A 309 2.35 7.30 8.26
N GLU A 310 1.96 8.13 7.28
CA GLU A 310 2.16 9.59 7.30
C GLU A 310 1.63 10.27 8.59
N THR A 311 0.41 9.95 9.02
CA THR A 311 -0.22 10.59 10.21
C THR A 311 0.54 10.32 11.51
N VAL A 312 0.97 9.08 11.73
CA VAL A 312 1.77 8.72 12.91
C VAL A 312 3.14 9.39 12.85
N ALA A 313 3.75 9.51 11.67
CA ALA A 313 5.05 10.17 11.50
C ALA A 313 5.00 11.61 12.03
N ASP A 314 3.96 12.35 11.66
CA ASP A 314 3.76 13.74 12.07
C ASP A 314 3.51 13.84 13.59
N LEU A 315 2.69 12.96 14.15
CA LEU A 315 2.44 12.92 15.61
C LEU A 315 3.73 12.65 16.39
N VAL A 316 4.50 11.63 15.98
CA VAL A 316 5.78 11.26 16.59
C VAL A 316 6.78 12.41 16.50
N VAL A 317 6.95 13.02 15.32
CA VAL A 317 7.93 14.10 15.14
C VAL A 317 7.55 15.36 15.91
N ASN A 318 6.26 15.72 16.00
CA ASN A 318 5.80 16.84 16.84
C ASN A 318 6.10 16.60 18.33
N VAL A 319 5.88 15.39 18.84
CA VAL A 319 6.22 15.05 20.23
C VAL A 319 7.74 15.07 20.44
N LEU A 320 8.53 14.48 19.55
CA LEU A 320 9.98 14.50 19.63
C LEU A 320 10.56 15.93 19.58
N ASP A 321 10.03 16.80 18.72
CA ASP A 321 10.41 18.22 18.68
C ASP A 321 10.12 18.90 20.03
N SER A 322 8.96 18.62 20.64
CA SER A 322 8.58 19.19 21.95
C SER A 322 9.46 18.71 23.12
N MET A 323 10.25 17.65 22.92
CA MET A 323 11.18 17.06 23.89
C MET A 323 12.66 17.31 23.53
N ASP A 324 12.96 18.18 22.56
CA ASP A 324 14.30 18.40 21.97
C ASP A 324 14.95 17.13 21.39
N LYS A 325 14.17 16.09 21.08
CA LYS A 325 14.63 14.74 20.67
C LYS A 325 14.77 14.50 19.17
N THR A 326 14.50 15.50 18.32
CA THR A 326 14.75 15.44 16.87
C THR A 326 16.16 15.88 16.46
N THR A 327 16.96 16.46 17.35
CA THR A 327 18.31 16.98 17.02
C THR A 327 19.34 16.68 18.11
N GLY A 328 20.63 16.84 17.80
CA GLY A 328 21.73 16.54 18.74
C GLY A 328 22.22 15.08 18.69
N GLU A 329 23.04 14.71 19.68
CA GLU A 329 23.62 13.36 19.80
C GLU A 329 22.62 12.36 20.40
N ASP A 330 21.84 12.78 21.41
CA ASP A 330 20.81 11.97 22.09
C ASP A 330 19.47 11.93 21.34
N ARG A 331 19.48 12.20 20.02
CA ARG A 331 18.26 12.26 19.20
C ARG A 331 17.72 10.86 18.90
N ILE A 332 16.41 10.76 18.79
CA ILE A 332 15.74 9.52 18.40
C ILE A 332 15.72 9.42 16.86
N LYS A 333 15.91 8.21 16.36
CA LYS A 333 15.80 7.84 14.95
C LYS A 333 14.34 7.59 14.60
N VAL A 334 13.86 8.11 13.47
CA VAL A 334 12.49 7.85 13.01
C VAL A 334 12.53 7.27 11.61
N VAL A 335 11.87 6.14 11.40
CA VAL A 335 11.55 5.64 10.06
C VAL A 335 10.03 5.54 9.94
N SER A 336 9.49 5.86 8.76
CA SER A 336 8.05 5.80 8.53
C SER A 336 7.69 5.28 7.13
N PHE A 337 6.40 5.23 6.84
CA PHE A 337 5.83 5.07 5.50
C PHE A 337 5.45 6.43 4.91
N ASP A 338 5.08 6.37 3.63
CA ASP A 338 4.45 7.43 2.84
C ASP A 338 5.41 8.58 2.44
N GLY A 339 4.96 9.43 1.52
CA GLY A 339 5.82 10.33 0.76
C GLY A 339 5.17 11.64 0.31
N GLY A 340 4.15 12.11 1.06
CA GLY A 340 3.52 13.41 0.84
C GLY A 340 4.46 14.59 1.14
N GLU A 341 4.06 15.80 0.73
CA GLU A 341 4.88 17.02 0.85
C GLU A 341 5.46 17.25 2.26
N ASP A 342 4.66 17.06 3.32
CA ASP A 342 5.13 17.27 4.69
C ASP A 342 6.10 16.18 5.17
N GLN A 343 5.86 14.89 4.88
CA GLN A 343 6.78 13.80 5.27
C GLN A 343 8.12 13.94 4.53
N MET A 344 8.08 14.31 3.25
CA MET A 344 9.28 14.61 2.46
C MET A 344 10.06 15.82 3.00
N LYS A 345 9.37 16.80 3.57
CA LYS A 345 9.97 17.95 4.28
C LYS A 345 10.52 17.58 5.66
N LEU A 346 9.86 16.71 6.43
CA LEU A 346 10.41 16.16 7.69
C LEU A 346 11.69 15.34 7.44
N LEU A 347 11.77 14.67 6.29
CA LEU A 347 12.98 14.00 5.80
C LEU A 347 14.06 15.00 5.32
N GLU A 348 13.70 16.10 4.65
CA GLU A 348 14.65 17.16 4.28
C GLU A 348 15.20 17.91 5.50
N ASP A 349 14.37 18.21 6.51
CA ASP A 349 14.80 18.77 7.79
C ASP A 349 15.66 17.76 8.59
N GLY A 350 15.53 16.46 8.31
CA GLY A 350 16.28 15.38 8.96
C GLY A 350 15.70 14.92 10.29
N LYS A 351 14.42 15.21 10.54
CA LYS A 351 13.64 14.73 11.69
C LYS A 351 13.18 13.28 11.48
N ILE A 352 13.00 12.87 10.23
CA ILE A 352 12.87 11.48 9.79
C ILE A 352 14.18 11.06 9.12
N ASP A 353 14.64 9.82 9.38
CA ASP A 353 15.87 9.25 8.81
C ASP A 353 15.61 8.52 7.47
N GLY A 354 14.39 8.02 7.24
CA GLY A 354 13.95 7.51 5.95
C GLY A 354 12.48 7.07 5.90
N LEU A 355 11.98 6.94 4.68
CA LEU A 355 10.57 6.69 4.35
C LEU A 355 10.42 5.47 3.43
N ILE A 356 9.40 4.66 3.66
CA ILE A 356 8.87 3.69 2.69
C ILE A 356 7.82 4.41 1.85
N VAL A 357 8.22 4.93 0.69
CA VAL A 357 7.30 5.59 -0.24
C VAL A 357 6.56 4.54 -1.06
N GLN A 358 5.23 4.54 -0.95
CA GLN A 358 4.30 3.63 -1.63
C GLN A 358 4.03 4.06 -3.09
N ASN A 359 2.98 3.51 -3.72
CA ASN A 359 2.56 3.84 -5.07
C ASN A 359 1.02 4.00 -5.20
N PRO A 360 0.40 4.99 -4.52
CA PRO A 360 -1.06 5.16 -4.51
C PRO A 360 -1.68 5.29 -5.91
N TYR A 361 -1.00 6.00 -6.82
CA TYR A 361 -1.43 6.09 -8.23
C TYR A 361 -1.48 4.71 -8.90
N GLY A 362 -0.43 3.90 -8.71
CA GLY A 362 -0.38 2.53 -9.20
C GLY A 362 -1.48 1.65 -8.61
N ILE A 363 -1.75 1.76 -7.31
CA ILE A 363 -2.84 1.07 -6.60
C ILE A 363 -4.19 1.39 -7.23
N GLY A 364 -4.53 2.68 -7.38
CA GLY A 364 -5.79 3.11 -7.98
C GLY A 364 -5.97 2.63 -9.42
N TYR A 365 -4.91 2.69 -10.24
CA TYR A 365 -4.94 2.22 -11.63
C TYR A 365 -5.11 0.69 -11.71
N ALA A 366 -4.29 -0.05 -10.96
CA ALA A 366 -4.30 -1.51 -10.94
C ALA A 366 -5.62 -2.09 -10.40
N THR A 367 -6.25 -1.42 -9.43
CA THR A 367 -7.57 -1.81 -8.90
C THR A 367 -8.66 -1.73 -9.96
N VAL A 368 -8.71 -0.64 -10.73
CA VAL A 368 -9.66 -0.53 -11.86
C VAL A 368 -9.39 -1.59 -12.93
N VAL A 369 -8.12 -1.92 -13.20
CA VAL A 369 -7.75 -3.01 -14.12
C VAL A 369 -8.19 -4.37 -13.58
N ALA A 370 -7.99 -4.67 -12.29
CA ALA A 370 -8.42 -5.91 -11.65
C ALA A 370 -9.95 -6.08 -11.66
N CYS A 371 -10.70 -5.00 -11.35
CA CYS A 371 -12.14 -4.94 -11.47
C CYS A 371 -12.61 -5.21 -12.90
N ALA A 372 -11.99 -4.57 -13.89
CA ALA A 372 -12.31 -4.74 -15.30
C ALA A 372 -11.99 -6.15 -15.83
N ARG A 373 -10.91 -6.78 -15.33
CA ARG A 373 -10.57 -8.18 -15.64
C ARG A 373 -11.61 -9.15 -15.09
N ALA A 374 -12.00 -8.96 -13.81
CA ALA A 374 -12.94 -9.83 -13.12
C ALA A 374 -14.30 -9.92 -13.82
N VAL A 375 -14.94 -8.78 -14.14
CA VAL A 375 -16.22 -8.77 -14.88
C VAL A 375 -16.11 -9.39 -16.28
N LEU A 376 -14.95 -9.28 -16.94
CA LEU A 376 -14.70 -9.88 -18.25
C LEU A 376 -14.36 -11.37 -18.19
N GLY A 377 -14.36 -12.00 -17.00
CA GLY A 377 -13.93 -13.39 -16.81
C GLY A 377 -12.45 -13.62 -17.11
N GLN A 378 -11.64 -12.55 -17.13
CA GLN A 378 -10.20 -12.62 -17.27
C GLN A 378 -9.61 -12.87 -15.87
N GLY A 379 -8.98 -14.03 -15.67
CA GLY A 379 -8.45 -14.41 -14.36
C GLY A 379 -7.47 -13.36 -13.80
N ASN A 380 -7.60 -13.07 -12.51
CA ASN A 380 -6.66 -12.23 -11.78
C ASN A 380 -5.60 -13.08 -11.06
N GLU A 381 -4.46 -12.47 -10.76
CA GLU A 381 -3.60 -12.97 -9.69
C GLU A 381 -4.27 -12.71 -8.34
N ALA A 382 -3.95 -13.51 -7.31
CA ALA A 382 -4.49 -13.28 -5.97
C ALA A 382 -3.94 -12.00 -5.31
N MET A 383 -2.66 -11.68 -5.57
CA MET A 383 -1.97 -10.47 -5.11
C MET A 383 -1.37 -9.74 -6.31
N VAL A 384 -1.43 -8.41 -6.32
CA VAL A 384 -0.75 -7.54 -7.30
C VAL A 384 0.05 -6.50 -6.55
N SER A 385 1.36 -6.70 -6.49
CA SER A 385 2.24 -5.77 -5.77
C SER A 385 2.46 -4.50 -6.59
N THR A 386 2.16 -3.34 -6.00
CA THR A 386 2.39 -2.03 -6.60
C THR A 386 3.79 -1.47 -6.35
N GLY A 387 4.58 -2.18 -5.54
CA GLY A 387 5.93 -1.81 -5.16
C GLY A 387 6.02 -0.70 -4.11
N TYR A 388 7.24 -0.48 -3.62
CA TYR A 388 7.61 0.62 -2.73
C TYR A 388 9.06 1.03 -3.01
N THR A 389 9.48 2.20 -2.51
CA THR A 389 10.87 2.65 -2.54
C THR A 389 11.34 3.12 -1.18
N TRP A 390 12.52 2.66 -0.74
CA TRP A 390 13.20 3.22 0.43
C TRP A 390 13.84 4.58 0.08
N VAL A 391 13.30 5.64 0.67
CA VAL A 391 13.70 7.04 0.43
C VAL A 391 14.44 7.60 1.64
N THR A 392 15.51 8.34 1.38
CA THR A 392 16.33 9.04 2.38
C THR A 392 16.75 10.41 1.84
N LYS A 393 17.24 11.29 2.71
CA LYS A 393 17.77 12.62 2.33
C LYS A 393 18.83 12.57 1.22
N ASP A 394 19.60 11.48 1.14
CA ASP A 394 20.63 11.25 0.11
C ASP A 394 20.03 10.89 -1.27
N ASN A 395 18.80 10.35 -1.34
CA ASN A 395 18.22 9.82 -2.57
C ASN A 395 16.90 10.50 -3.01
N MET A 396 16.21 11.22 -2.12
CA MET A 396 14.92 11.88 -2.39
C MET A 396 14.93 12.80 -3.62
N ASN A 397 16.09 13.35 -3.96
CA ASN A 397 16.23 14.26 -5.09
C ASN A 397 16.34 13.58 -6.47
N LYS A 398 16.37 12.24 -6.54
CA LYS A 398 16.40 11.46 -7.81
C LYS A 398 15.06 11.55 -8.55
N ASP A 399 15.12 11.73 -9.87
CA ASP A 399 13.93 11.81 -10.73
C ASP A 399 13.02 10.56 -10.61
N SER A 400 13.60 9.37 -10.43
CA SER A 400 12.86 8.12 -10.23
C SER A 400 12.08 8.05 -8.91
N ILE A 401 12.47 8.85 -7.90
CA ILE A 401 11.71 8.98 -6.64
C ILE A 401 10.70 10.10 -6.78
N LYS A 402 11.05 11.23 -7.39
CA LYS A 402 10.14 12.37 -7.60
C LYS A 402 8.87 12.00 -8.38
N LYS A 403 8.95 11.05 -9.32
CA LYS A 403 7.78 10.51 -10.03
C LYS A 403 6.87 9.60 -9.17
N MET A 404 7.28 9.21 -7.97
CA MET A 404 6.52 8.36 -7.05
C MET A 404 5.91 9.14 -5.86
N LEU A 405 6.22 10.44 -5.75
CA LEU A 405 5.64 11.34 -4.73
C LEU A 405 4.26 11.85 -5.17
N TYR A 406 3.50 12.41 -4.22
CA TYR A 406 2.10 12.82 -4.37
C TYR A 406 1.73 13.97 -3.42
#